data_AF-A0A1F7ASC1-F1
#
_entry.id   AF-A0A1F7ASC1-F1
#
_cell.length_a   1.000
_cell.length_b   1.000
_cell.length_c   1.000
_cell.angle_alpha   90.00
_cell.angle_beta   90.00
_cell.angle_gamma   90.00
#
_symmetry.space_group_name_H-M   'P 1'
#
loop_
_entity.id
_entity.type
_entity.pdbx_description
1 polymer ?
#
loop_
_entity_poly.entity_id
_entity_poly.type
_entity_poly.pdbx_seq_one_letter_code
_entity_poly.pdbx_strand_id
1 'polypeptide(L)'
;MVNQLITIGEAADLVNKSAQTIRRLIKGNKIKFKRKRTPQGFNYVVDKASLLEFFQLLKNSAEIADAPIQTPVQMVTQITNPTDEIRSTVSLPRASNEIYLLEAEDVVMREELPDESDNETPMVSQQPIQTPVTTTQPSQPVQTVDYTNVIEKLIDQHRQDKEKLYQLLEVFQGRIVGLEEHIRLLQSPKKKWWERFFK
;
A
#
# COMPACT_ATOMS: atom_id res chain seq x y z
N MET A 1 5.23 -3.09 -36.09
CA MET A 1 5.55 -2.07 -35.05
C MET A 1 6.79 -2.53 -34.31
N VAL A 2 7.74 -1.63 -34.02
CA VAL A 2 8.97 -1.98 -33.31
C VAL A 2 8.65 -2.11 -31.83
N ASN A 3 8.90 -3.29 -31.23
CA ASN A 3 8.67 -3.52 -29.80
C ASN A 3 9.71 -2.72 -29.00
N GLN A 4 9.31 -1.52 -28.56
CA GLN A 4 10.15 -0.64 -27.77
C GLN A 4 10.18 -1.16 -26.33
N LEU A 5 11.32 -1.74 -25.94
CA LEU A 5 11.59 -2.20 -24.59
C LEU A 5 12.08 -1.01 -23.76
N ILE A 6 11.39 -0.72 -22.66
CA ILE A 6 11.67 0.40 -21.75
C ILE A 6 12.07 -0.13 -20.36
N THR A 7 12.78 0.67 -19.58
CA THR A 7 13.15 0.32 -18.21
C THR A 7 11.96 0.43 -17.24
N ILE A 8 12.08 -0.16 -16.05
CA ILE A 8 11.03 -0.07 -15.01
C ILE A 8 10.72 1.39 -14.64
N GLY A 9 11.74 2.26 -14.59
CA GLY A 9 11.57 3.69 -14.26
C GLY A 9 10.79 4.43 -15.33
N GLU A 10 11.20 4.32 -16.59
CA GLU A 10 10.48 4.92 -17.71
C GLU A 10 9.03 4.40 -17.83
N ALA A 11 8.81 3.11 -17.55
CA ALA A 11 7.47 2.53 -17.50
C ALA A 11 6.62 3.11 -16.36
N ALA A 12 7.22 3.40 -15.20
CA ALA A 12 6.55 4.01 -14.07
C ALA A 12 6.10 5.44 -14.40
N ASP A 13 6.98 6.22 -15.02
CA ASP A 13 6.71 7.60 -15.43
C ASP A 13 5.63 7.67 -16.51
N LEU A 14 5.66 6.74 -17.48
CA LEU A 14 4.69 6.70 -18.59
C LEU A 14 3.25 6.47 -18.13
N VAL A 15 3.05 5.63 -17.11
CA VAL A 15 1.71 5.29 -16.60
C VAL A 15 1.37 6.09 -15.34
N ASN A 16 2.28 6.96 -14.88
CA ASN A 16 2.14 7.72 -13.64
C ASN A 16 1.83 6.80 -12.42
N LYS A 17 2.61 5.73 -12.28
CA LYS A 17 2.52 4.76 -11.17
C LYS A 17 3.91 4.54 -10.55
N SER A 18 3.96 4.02 -9.33
CA SER A 18 5.24 3.69 -8.70
C SER A 18 5.99 2.57 -9.43
N ALA A 19 7.33 2.60 -9.41
CA ALA A 19 8.16 1.51 -9.90
C ALA A 19 7.85 0.16 -9.22
N GLN A 20 7.41 0.19 -7.96
CA GLN A 20 7.01 -1.00 -7.22
C GLN A 20 5.74 -1.65 -7.81
N THR A 21 4.80 -0.85 -8.29
CA THR A 21 3.60 -1.33 -9.01
C THR A 21 4.01 -2.08 -10.27
N ILE A 22 4.92 -1.51 -11.07
CA ILE A 22 5.43 -2.16 -12.28
C ILE A 22 6.12 -3.49 -11.93
N ARG A 23 6.93 -3.54 -10.87
CA ARG A 23 7.54 -4.81 -10.38
C ARG A 23 6.51 -5.86 -10.00
N ARG A 24 5.42 -5.47 -9.31
CA ARG A 24 4.33 -6.38 -8.95
C ARG A 24 3.63 -6.93 -10.20
N LEU A 25 3.43 -6.11 -11.25
CA LEU A 25 2.87 -6.56 -12.52
C LEU A 25 3.77 -7.57 -13.24
N ILE A 26 5.09 -7.35 -13.23
CA ILE A 26 6.09 -8.30 -13.75
C ILE A 26 6.01 -9.62 -12.97
N LYS A 27 6.01 -9.55 -11.63
CA LYS A 27 5.91 -10.74 -10.76
C LYS A 27 4.61 -11.52 -10.96
N GLY A 28 3.51 -10.81 -11.22
CA GLY A 28 2.21 -11.39 -11.53
C GLY A 28 2.03 -11.83 -12.98
N ASN A 29 3.07 -11.73 -13.82
CA ASN A 29 3.06 -12.05 -15.25
C ASN A 29 1.91 -11.37 -16.02
N LYS A 30 1.56 -10.13 -15.64
CA LYS A 30 0.44 -9.37 -16.23
C LYS A 30 0.84 -8.57 -17.47
N ILE A 31 2.15 -8.35 -17.65
CA ILE A 31 2.72 -7.59 -18.76
C ILE A 31 3.91 -8.35 -19.34
N LYS A 32 4.18 -8.21 -20.64
CA LYS A 32 5.34 -8.83 -21.29
C LYS A 32 6.63 -8.12 -20.87
N PHE A 33 7.62 -8.90 -20.45
CA PHE A 33 8.94 -8.39 -20.02
C PHE A 33 10.08 -9.26 -20.54
N LYS A 34 11.28 -8.69 -20.59
CA LYS A 34 12.54 -9.40 -20.82
C LYS A 34 13.54 -9.08 -19.72
N ARG A 35 14.38 -10.06 -19.39
CA ARG A 35 15.47 -9.91 -18.43
C ARG A 35 16.77 -9.64 -19.16
N LYS A 36 17.42 -8.50 -18.88
CA LYS A 36 18.74 -8.15 -19.41
C LYS A 36 19.80 -8.39 -18.34
N ARG A 37 20.83 -9.20 -18.63
CA ARG A 37 21.97 -9.40 -17.73
C ARG A 37 22.82 -8.13 -17.66
N THR A 38 23.26 -7.78 -16.47
CA THR A 38 24.23 -6.74 -16.17
C THR A 38 25.32 -7.31 -15.26
N PRO A 39 26.51 -6.70 -15.17
CA PRO A 39 27.56 -7.18 -14.26
C PRO A 39 27.11 -7.22 -12.79
N GLN A 40 26.23 -6.30 -12.40
CA GLN A 40 25.66 -6.22 -11.04
C GLN A 40 24.41 -7.11 -10.83
N GLY A 41 23.96 -7.85 -11.85
CA GLY A 41 22.80 -8.75 -11.75
C GLY A 41 21.91 -8.75 -12.98
N PHE A 42 20.63 -8.41 -12.79
CA PHE A 42 19.64 -8.39 -13.87
C PHE A 42 18.78 -7.14 -13.80
N ASN A 43 18.53 -6.53 -14.96
CA ASN A 43 17.55 -5.46 -15.11
C ASN A 43 16.34 -5.96 -15.93
N TYR A 44 15.14 -5.57 -15.54
CA TYR A 44 13.93 -5.90 -16.28
C TYR A 44 13.63 -4.77 -17.26
N VAL A 45 13.35 -5.16 -18.49
CA VAL A 45 12.83 -4.26 -19.52
C VAL A 45 11.42 -4.72 -19.91
N VAL A 46 10.51 -3.78 -19.98
CA VAL A 46 9.07 -4.01 -20.19
C VAL A 46 8.71 -3.61 -21.62
N ASP A 47 7.83 -4.37 -22.25
CA ASP A 47 7.31 -4.01 -23.58
C ASP A 47 6.25 -2.91 -23.45
N LYS A 48 6.50 -1.75 -24.08
CA LYS A 48 5.66 -0.56 -23.97
C LYS A 48 4.22 -0.81 -24.44
N ALA A 49 4.02 -1.63 -25.48
CA ALA A 49 2.69 -1.94 -26.01
C ALA A 49 1.86 -2.76 -25.01
N SER A 50 2.46 -3.82 -24.45
CA SER A 50 1.80 -4.68 -23.45
C SER A 50 1.42 -3.92 -22.19
N LEU A 51 2.24 -2.94 -21.78
CA LEU A 51 1.97 -2.10 -20.63
C LEU A 51 0.74 -1.20 -20.88
N LEU A 52 0.70 -0.51 -22.03
CA LEU A 52 -0.42 0.36 -22.39
C LEU A 52 -1.73 -0.41 -22.54
N GLU A 53 -1.69 -1.58 -23.17
CA GLU A 53 -2.86 -2.46 -23.32
C GLU A 53 -3.45 -2.85 -21.97
N PHE A 54 -2.61 -3.25 -21.01
CA PHE A 54 -3.05 -3.62 -19.66
C PHE A 54 -3.76 -2.46 -18.93
N PHE A 55 -3.24 -1.24 -19.04
CA PHE A 55 -3.83 -0.07 -18.38
C PHE A 55 -5.03 0.52 -19.11
N GLN A 56 -5.11 0.39 -20.44
CA GLN A 56 -6.32 0.73 -21.20
C GLN A 56 -7.48 -0.18 -20.83
N LEU A 57 -7.23 -1.49 -20.66
CA LEU A 57 -8.24 -2.42 -20.17
C LEU A 57 -8.77 -2.02 -18.80
N LEU A 58 -7.89 -1.60 -17.89
CA LEU A 58 -8.28 -1.08 -16.58
C LEU A 58 -9.15 0.18 -16.67
N LYS A 59 -8.81 1.12 -17.56
CA LYS A 59 -9.59 2.34 -17.75
C LYS A 59 -11.01 2.04 -18.25
N ASN A 60 -11.13 1.15 -19.24
CA ASN A 60 -12.42 0.73 -19.77
C ASN A 60 -13.23 -0.07 -18.74
N SER A 61 -12.57 -0.82 -17.84
CA SER A 61 -13.25 -1.55 -16.77
C SER A 61 -13.80 -0.63 -15.68
N ALA A 62 -13.09 0.45 -15.38
CA ALA A 62 -13.49 1.42 -14.35
C ALA A 62 -14.71 2.24 -14.78
N GLU A 63 -14.81 2.63 -16.06
CA GLU A 63 -15.94 3.41 -16.57
C GLU A 63 -17.28 2.62 -16.58
N ILE A 64 -17.24 1.29 -16.51
CA ILE A 64 -18.45 0.45 -16.43
C ILE A 64 -18.99 0.38 -14.98
N ALA A 65 -18.15 0.64 -13.97
CA ALA A 65 -18.54 0.50 -12.57
C ALA A 65 -19.23 1.74 -11.98
N ASP A 66 -19.11 2.91 -12.63
CA ASP A 66 -19.71 4.17 -12.18
C ASP A 66 -20.96 4.58 -12.98
N ALA A 67 -21.46 3.71 -13.87
CA ALA A 67 -22.79 3.90 -14.42
C ALA A 67 -23.82 3.79 -13.28
N PRO A 68 -24.61 4.84 -12.97
CA PRO A 68 -25.61 4.76 -11.93
C PRO A 68 -26.56 3.61 -12.29
N ILE A 69 -26.63 2.64 -11.40
CA ILE A 69 -27.57 1.53 -11.47
C ILE A 69 -28.97 2.14 -11.39
N GLN A 70 -29.52 2.51 -12.55
CA GLN A 70 -30.97 2.59 -12.71
C GLN A 70 -31.44 1.16 -12.52
N THR A 71 -31.98 0.86 -11.36
CA THR A 71 -32.70 -0.38 -11.11
C THR A 71 -34.01 -0.33 -11.91
N PRO A 72 -34.18 -1.06 -13.03
CA PRO A 72 -35.52 -1.38 -13.46
C PRO A 72 -36.10 -2.33 -12.42
N VAL A 73 -37.13 -1.87 -11.71
CA VAL A 73 -38.02 -2.71 -10.92
C VAL A 73 -38.68 -3.69 -11.88
N GLN A 74 -38.06 -4.84 -12.10
CA GLN A 74 -38.70 -5.96 -12.77
C GLN A 74 -39.30 -6.87 -11.71
N MET A 75 -40.62 -6.81 -11.62
CA MET A 75 -41.43 -7.85 -11.02
C MET A 75 -41.20 -9.14 -11.81
N VAL A 76 -40.53 -10.12 -11.24
CA VAL A 76 -40.44 -11.45 -11.83
C VAL A 76 -41.03 -12.48 -10.88
N THR A 77 -42.05 -13.10 -11.45
CA THR A 77 -42.93 -14.17 -11.00
C THR A 77 -42.17 -15.38 -10.46
N GLN A 78 -42.76 -15.98 -9.44
CA GLN A 78 -42.38 -17.27 -8.86
C GLN A 78 -42.24 -18.35 -9.94
N ILE A 79 -41.10 -19.04 -9.97
CA ILE A 79 -40.97 -20.35 -10.59
C ILE A 79 -40.35 -21.29 -9.55
N THR A 80 -41.05 -22.39 -9.34
CA THR A 80 -40.82 -23.44 -8.37
C THR A 80 -39.89 -24.53 -8.90
N ASN A 81 -39.15 -25.14 -7.95
CA ASN A 81 -38.59 -26.51 -7.95
C ASN A 81 -37.25 -26.77 -8.69
N PRO A 82 -36.58 -27.92 -8.46
CA PRO A 82 -35.88 -28.30 -7.23
C PRO A 82 -34.47 -28.92 -7.51
N THR A 83 -33.73 -29.23 -6.44
CA THR A 83 -32.77 -30.37 -6.33
C THR A 83 -31.68 -30.52 -7.40
N ASP A 84 -30.42 -30.24 -7.05
CA ASP A 84 -29.43 -31.32 -6.88
C ASP A 84 -28.12 -30.86 -6.24
N GLU A 85 -27.55 -31.80 -5.49
CA GLU A 85 -26.37 -31.71 -4.64
C GLU A 85 -25.08 -31.53 -5.45
N ILE A 86 -24.26 -30.51 -5.14
CA ILE A 86 -22.79 -30.65 -5.23
C ILE A 86 -22.15 -30.02 -4.00
N ARG A 87 -21.81 -30.90 -3.06
CA ARG A 87 -21.06 -30.65 -1.84
C ARG A 87 -19.58 -30.52 -2.19
N SER A 88 -19.08 -29.30 -2.34
CA SER A 88 -17.63 -29.05 -2.46
C SER A 88 -17.08 -28.59 -1.10
N THR A 89 -16.47 -29.54 -0.38
CA THR A 89 -15.83 -29.30 0.92
C THR A 89 -14.49 -28.63 0.71
N VAL A 90 -14.47 -27.29 0.72
CA VAL A 90 -13.22 -26.52 0.84
C VAL A 90 -12.91 -26.38 2.33
N SER A 91 -12.00 -27.21 2.84
CA SER A 91 -11.43 -27.06 4.17
C SER A 91 -10.49 -25.86 4.19
N LEU A 92 -10.94 -24.73 4.75
CA LEU A 92 -10.04 -23.62 5.07
C LEU A 92 -9.18 -23.98 6.29
N PRO A 93 -7.86 -23.74 6.23
CA PRO A 93 -7.02 -23.83 7.42
C PRO A 93 -7.47 -22.77 8.43
N ARG A 94 -7.84 -23.23 9.63
CA ARG A 94 -8.14 -22.41 10.80
C ARG A 94 -6.84 -21.75 11.25
N ALA A 95 -6.51 -20.61 10.68
CA ALA A 95 -5.49 -19.73 11.22
C ALA A 95 -5.97 -19.24 12.59
N SER A 96 -5.38 -19.79 13.64
CA SER A 96 -5.50 -19.29 15.00
C SER A 96 -4.91 -17.88 15.02
N ASN A 97 -5.78 -16.88 14.94
CA ASN A 97 -5.44 -15.51 15.29
C ASN A 97 -5.21 -15.45 16.80
N GLU A 98 -4.02 -15.84 17.26
CA GLU A 98 -3.48 -15.26 18.48
C GLU A 98 -3.21 -13.79 18.18
N ILE A 99 -4.21 -12.97 18.49
CA ILE A 99 -4.07 -11.53 18.58
C ILE A 99 -3.16 -11.30 19.78
N TYR A 100 -1.85 -11.19 19.53
CA TYR A 100 -0.91 -10.64 20.49
C TYR A 100 -1.29 -9.18 20.69
N LEU A 101 -2.08 -8.94 21.73
CA LEU A 101 -2.29 -7.62 22.30
C LEU A 101 -0.93 -7.20 22.88
N LEU A 102 -0.12 -6.52 22.07
CA LEU A 102 1.05 -5.80 22.55
C LEU A 102 0.52 -4.71 23.47
N GLU A 103 0.43 -5.02 24.77
CA GLU A 103 0.30 -4.03 25.82
C GLU A 103 1.40 -3.00 25.56
N ALA A 104 1.00 -1.79 25.21
CA ALA A 104 1.91 -0.67 25.11
C ALA A 104 2.43 -0.45 26.53
N GLU A 105 3.59 -1.03 26.83
CA GLU A 105 4.37 -0.63 27.99
C GLU A 105 4.60 0.87 27.82
N ASP A 106 4.01 1.65 28.72
CA ASP A 106 4.30 3.06 28.89
C ASP A 106 5.82 3.16 29.15
N VAL A 107 6.57 3.42 28.08
CA VAL A 107 7.96 3.81 28.15
C VAL A 107 7.97 5.18 28.82
N VAL A 108 8.02 5.14 30.16
CA VAL A 108 8.45 6.26 30.98
C VAL A 108 9.86 6.58 30.51
N MET A 109 9.97 7.60 29.65
CA MET A 109 11.23 8.22 29.28
C MET A 109 11.87 8.74 30.56
N ARG A 110 12.68 7.89 31.20
CA ARG A 110 13.53 8.25 32.31
C ARG A 110 14.60 9.16 31.73
N GLU A 111 14.46 10.44 32.03
CA GLU A 111 15.42 11.49 31.74
C GLU A 111 16.71 11.17 32.54
N GLU A 112 17.58 10.34 31.97
CA GLU A 112 18.93 10.16 32.49
C GLU A 112 19.73 11.40 32.08
N LEU A 113 19.93 12.28 33.06
CA LEU A 113 20.92 13.34 32.98
C LEU A 113 22.29 12.74 32.58
N PRO A 114 23.01 13.34 31.63
CA PRO A 114 24.37 12.92 31.34
C PRO A 114 25.26 13.24 32.55
N ASP A 115 25.77 12.18 33.17
CA ASP A 115 26.80 12.26 34.20
C ASP A 115 28.11 12.70 33.51
N GLU A 116 28.67 13.80 33.98
CA GLU A 116 29.98 14.31 33.58
C GLU A 116 31.07 13.32 34.03
N SER A 117 31.41 12.37 33.16
CA SER A 117 32.56 11.50 33.34
C SER A 117 33.71 12.00 32.46
N ASP A 118 34.61 12.75 33.09
CA ASP A 118 35.99 12.95 32.66
C ASP A 118 36.58 11.63 32.16
N ASN A 119 36.78 11.51 30.84
CA ASN A 119 37.59 10.44 30.30
C ASN A 119 38.68 11.05 29.42
N GLU A 120 39.86 11.07 30.01
CA GLU A 120 41.10 11.46 29.37
C GLU A 120 41.35 10.59 28.12
N THR A 121 41.74 11.29 27.06
CA THR A 121 42.45 10.88 25.84
C THR A 121 43.07 9.47 25.80
N PRO A 122 43.19 8.90 24.59
CA PRO A 122 44.55 8.75 24.09
C PRO A 122 44.79 9.49 22.76
N MET A 123 45.92 10.20 22.75
CA MET A 123 46.59 10.75 21.58
C MET A 123 46.69 9.70 20.46
N VAL A 124 46.03 9.95 19.33
CA VAL A 124 46.36 9.30 18.07
C VAL A 124 47.26 10.24 17.27
N SER A 125 48.47 9.74 17.03
CA SER A 125 49.53 10.36 16.26
C SER A 125 49.15 10.57 14.79
N GLN A 126 49.67 11.66 14.24
CA GLN A 126 49.45 12.21 12.91
C GLN A 126 49.88 11.26 11.78
N GLN A 127 49.12 11.28 10.67
CA GLN A 127 49.71 11.35 9.33
C GLN A 127 48.99 12.43 8.50
N PRO A 128 49.74 13.32 7.82
CA PRO A 128 49.16 14.39 7.01
C PRO A 128 48.69 13.84 5.66
N ILE A 129 47.37 13.69 5.48
CA ILE A 129 46.77 13.45 4.17
C ILE A 129 46.62 14.82 3.49
N GLN A 130 47.41 15.04 2.44
CA GLN A 130 47.33 16.21 1.57
C GLN A 130 46.03 16.14 0.76
N THR A 131 45.02 16.92 1.16
CA THR A 131 43.84 17.16 0.32
C THR A 131 44.15 18.31 -0.66
N PRO A 132 43.77 18.16 -1.94
CA PRO A 132 44.06 19.15 -2.98
C PRO A 132 43.34 20.47 -2.77
N VAL A 133 44.05 21.52 -3.19
CA VAL A 133 43.79 22.95 -3.03
C VAL A 133 42.42 23.33 -3.60
N THR A 134 41.50 23.72 -2.71
CA THR A 134 40.22 24.32 -3.07
C THR A 134 40.48 25.71 -3.64
N THR A 135 40.22 25.84 -4.94
CA THR A 135 40.15 27.09 -5.68
C THR A 135 39.20 28.06 -5.01
N THR A 136 39.74 29.22 -4.63
CA THR A 136 39.04 30.40 -4.14
C THR A 136 38.06 30.89 -5.19
N GLN A 137 36.81 30.45 -5.09
CA GLN A 137 35.71 30.98 -5.89
C GLN A 137 35.11 32.19 -5.16
N PRO A 138 34.90 33.33 -5.85
CA PRO A 138 34.39 34.54 -5.23
C PRO A 138 33.02 34.30 -4.59
N SER A 139 32.93 34.74 -3.34
CA SER A 139 31.77 34.78 -2.45
C SER A 139 30.53 35.29 -3.17
N GLN A 140 29.64 34.37 -3.53
CA GLN A 140 28.25 34.69 -3.85
C GLN A 140 27.48 34.99 -2.56
N PRO A 141 26.53 35.93 -2.59
CA PRO A 141 25.71 36.26 -1.44
C PRO A 141 24.95 35.01 -0.97
N VAL A 142 25.10 34.69 0.31
CA VAL A 142 24.42 33.58 0.98
C VAL A 142 22.92 33.82 0.87
N GLN A 143 22.27 33.07 -0.02
CA GLN A 143 20.82 33.03 -0.07
C GLN A 143 20.35 32.36 1.22
N THR A 144 19.82 33.14 2.14
CA THR A 144 19.15 32.62 3.32
C THR A 144 17.88 31.94 2.82
N VAL A 145 17.96 30.62 2.64
CA VAL A 145 16.79 29.81 2.34
C VAL A 145 15.78 30.03 3.47
N ASP A 146 14.55 30.35 3.12
CA ASP A 146 13.51 30.62 4.12
C ASP A 146 12.99 29.30 4.70
N TYR A 147 13.74 28.78 5.68
CA TYR A 147 13.48 27.51 6.35
C TYR A 147 12.12 27.48 7.05
N THR A 148 11.57 28.64 7.41
CA THR A 148 10.26 28.74 8.08
C THR A 148 9.15 28.18 7.19
N ASN A 149 9.12 28.59 5.91
CA ASN A 149 8.16 28.10 4.93
C ASN A 149 8.30 26.59 4.65
N VAL A 150 9.53 26.05 4.72
CA VAL A 150 9.76 24.61 4.52
C VAL A 150 9.21 23.81 5.70
N ILE A 151 9.44 24.30 6.92
CA ILE A 151 8.94 23.67 8.15
C ILE A 151 7.41 23.71 8.19
N GLU A 152 6.80 24.85 7.88
CA GLU A 152 5.33 24.97 7.85
C GLU A 152 4.70 24.01 6.83
N LYS A 153 5.25 23.92 5.62
CA LYS A 153 4.78 22.97 4.60
C LYS A 153 4.88 21.52 5.08
N LEU A 154 5.96 21.17 5.78
CA LEU A 154 6.15 19.81 6.28
C LEU A 154 5.12 19.48 7.37
N ILE A 155 4.83 20.43 8.26
CA ILE A 155 3.80 20.28 9.31
C ILE A 155 2.41 20.11 8.67
N ASP A 156 2.07 20.94 7.68
CA ASP A 156 0.79 20.85 6.98
C ASP A 156 0.64 19.52 6.23
N GLN A 157 1.71 19.04 5.60
CA GLN A 157 1.71 17.74 4.95
C GLN A 157 1.44 16.61 5.95
N HIS A 158 2.12 16.60 7.10
CA HIS A 158 1.88 15.61 8.15
C HIS A 158 0.45 15.65 8.68
N ARG A 159 -0.14 16.85 8.80
CA ARG A 159 -1.53 17.02 9.22
C ARG A 159 -2.50 16.40 8.21
N GLN A 160 -2.29 16.64 6.92
CA GLN A 160 -3.12 16.05 5.85
C GLN A 160 -3.00 14.53 5.80
N ASP A 161 -1.79 13.99 5.95
CA ASP A 161 -1.59 12.54 5.91
C ASP A 161 -2.21 11.85 7.13
N LYS A 162 -2.18 12.50 8.31
CA LYS A 162 -2.90 12.04 9.51
C LYS A 162 -4.42 12.02 9.29
N GLU A 163 -4.97 13.03 8.64
CA GLU A 163 -6.41 13.10 8.33
C GLU A 163 -6.83 11.98 7.35
N LYS A 164 -6.07 11.76 6.27
CA LYS A 164 -6.30 10.66 5.34
C LYS A 164 -6.24 9.29 6.03
N LEU A 165 -5.31 9.11 6.97
CA LEU A 165 -5.19 7.87 7.74
C LEU A 165 -6.45 7.62 8.59
N TYR A 166 -6.99 8.65 9.24
CA TYR A 166 -8.23 8.52 10.01
C TYR A 166 -9.44 8.20 9.13
N GLN A 167 -9.56 8.83 7.97
CA GLN A 167 -10.62 8.49 7.01
C GLN A 167 -10.55 7.02 6.57
N LEU A 168 -9.35 6.53 6.30
CA LEU A 168 -9.15 5.12 5.95
C LEU A 168 -9.54 4.19 7.10
N LEU A 169 -9.17 4.56 8.33
CA LEU A 169 -9.49 3.79 9.53
C LEU A 169 -11.01 3.72 9.75
N GLU A 170 -11.73 4.82 9.55
CA GLU A 170 -13.18 4.90 9.69
C GLU A 170 -13.89 3.99 8.68
N VAL A 171 -13.47 4.01 7.41
CA VAL A 171 -14.01 3.10 6.38
C VAL A 171 -13.74 1.63 6.74
N PHE A 172 -12.56 1.34 7.28
CA PHE A 172 -12.21 -0.02 7.68
C PHE A 172 -13.02 -0.50 8.88
N GLN A 173 -13.19 0.34 9.89
CA GLN A 173 -14.05 0.06 11.05
C GLN A 173 -15.50 -0.19 10.63
N GLY A 174 -16.07 0.64 9.76
CA GLY A 174 -17.43 0.44 9.25
C GLY A 174 -17.59 -0.90 8.53
N ARG A 175 -16.59 -1.34 7.76
CA ARG A 175 -16.60 -2.65 7.10
C ARG A 175 -16.50 -3.81 8.10
N ILE A 176 -15.68 -3.69 9.13
CA ILE A 176 -15.58 -4.71 10.19
C ILE A 176 -16.93 -4.87 10.87
N VAL A 177 -17.57 -3.77 11.29
CA VAL A 177 -18.88 -3.80 11.95
C VAL A 177 -19.93 -4.48 11.06
N GLY A 178 -19.97 -4.15 9.76
CA GLY A 178 -20.88 -4.81 8.82
C GLY A 178 -20.63 -6.32 8.66
N LEU A 179 -19.36 -6.74 8.65
CA LEU A 179 -19.01 -8.16 8.62
C LEU A 179 -19.38 -8.89 9.91
N GLU A 180 -19.19 -8.25 11.06
CA GLU A 180 -19.61 -8.79 12.36
C GLU A 180 -21.12 -8.99 12.43
N GLU A 181 -21.89 -8.04 11.93
CA GLU A 181 -23.35 -8.16 11.84
C GLU A 181 -23.78 -9.32 10.93
N HIS A 182 -23.16 -9.46 9.76
CA HIS A 182 -23.40 -10.59 8.86
C HIS A 182 -23.06 -11.95 9.50
N ILE A 183 -21.93 -12.03 10.21
CA ILE A 183 -21.54 -13.24 10.94
C ILE A 183 -22.57 -13.55 12.02
N ARG A 184 -23.04 -12.53 12.76
CA ARG A 184 -24.05 -12.69 13.80
C ARG A 184 -25.38 -13.20 13.25
N LEU A 185 -25.80 -12.70 12.08
CA LEU A 185 -27.00 -13.18 11.39
C LEU A 185 -26.84 -14.63 10.94
N LEU A 186 -25.69 -15.01 10.40
CA LEU A 186 -25.40 -16.39 9.99
C LEU A 186 -25.29 -17.36 11.17
N GLN A 187 -24.77 -16.91 12.31
CA GLN A 187 -24.65 -17.69 13.54
C GLN A 187 -25.95 -17.74 14.33
N SER A 188 -26.90 -16.83 14.08
CA SER A 188 -28.20 -16.88 14.75
C SER A 188 -28.84 -18.25 14.47
N PRO A 189 -29.28 -18.98 15.51
CA PRO A 189 -29.87 -20.29 15.31
C PRO A 189 -31.06 -20.12 14.39
N LYS A 190 -31.02 -20.80 13.24
CA LYS A 190 -32.12 -20.80 12.26
C LYS A 190 -33.33 -21.41 12.96
N LYS A 191 -34.18 -20.55 13.54
CA LYS A 191 -35.48 -20.99 14.06
C LYS A 191 -36.19 -21.66 12.91
N LYS A 192 -36.56 -22.90 13.10
CA LYS A 192 -37.28 -23.66 12.10
C LYS A 192 -38.58 -22.90 11.83
N TRP A 193 -38.84 -22.58 10.56
CA TRP A 193 -39.97 -21.74 10.18
C TRP A 193 -41.32 -22.24 10.75
N TRP A 194 -41.46 -23.55 10.99
CA TRP A 194 -42.62 -24.16 11.62
C TRP A 194 -42.79 -23.86 13.13
N GLU A 195 -41.72 -23.56 13.88
CA GLU A 195 -41.83 -23.18 15.31
C GLU A 195 -42.59 -21.86 15.52
N ARG A 196 -42.71 -21.03 14.48
CA ARG A 196 -43.53 -19.81 14.52
C ARG A 196 -45.01 -20.05 14.28
N PHE A 197 -45.39 -21.18 13.66
CA PHE A 197 -46.78 -21.46 13.30
C PHE A 197 -47.51 -22.37 14.30
N PHE A 198 -46.78 -23.17 15.08
CA PHE A 198 -47.35 -24.17 15.99
C PHE A 198 -47.24 -23.80 17.48
N LYS A 199 -47.24 -22.50 17.80
CA LYS A 199 -47.28 -22.00 19.18
C LYS A 199 -48.50 -21.11 19.37
#